data_AF-A0AAW9EHN5-F1
#
_entry.id   AF-A0AAW9EHN5-F1
#
_cell.length_a   1.000
_cell.length_b   1.000
_cell.length_c   1.000
_cell.angle_alpha   90.00
_cell.angle_beta   90.00
_cell.angle_gamma   90.00
#
_symmetry.space_group_name_H-M   'P 1'
#
loop_
_entity.id
_entity.type
_entity.pdbx_description
1 polymer ?
#
loop_
_entity_poly.entity_id
_entity_poly.type
_entity_poly.pdbx_seq_one_letter_code
_entity_poly.pdbx_strand_id
1 'polypeptide(L)' 'TRPLQIMEVCGGHTHAIFKFGLDRLLPQEIEFVHGPGCPVCVLPMGRIDACLEIAARPEVIFCTFGDAMRVPGRHGSM' A
#
# COMPACT_ATOMS: atom_id res chain seq x y z
N THR A 1 30.80 2.90 -11.84
CA THR A 1 29.95 1.68 -11.75
C THR A 1 28.53 2.11 -11.47
N ARG A 2 27.51 1.34 -11.87
CA ARG A 2 26.10 1.66 -11.50
C ARG A 2 25.83 1.15 -10.08
N PRO A 3 25.05 1.87 -9.26
CA PRO A 3 24.62 1.36 -7.96
C PRO A 3 23.85 0.05 -8.10
N LEU A 4 24.00 -0.84 -7.12
CA LEU A 4 23.19 -2.05 -6.95
C LEU A 4 21.81 -1.63 -6.44
N GLN A 5 20.77 -1.91 -7.22
CA GLN A 5 19.40 -1.62 -6.85
C GLN A 5 18.75 -2.83 -6.18
N ILE A 6 18.26 -2.64 -4.95
CA ILE A 6 17.54 -3.66 -4.18
C ILE A 6 16.10 -3.20 -4.05
N MET A 7 15.19 -3.93 -4.71
CA MET A 7 13.77 -3.64 -4.60
C MET A 7 13.14 -4.40 -3.44
N GLU A 8 12.39 -3.69 -2.60
CA GLU A 8 11.48 -4.29 -1.62
C GLU A 8 10.02 -4.05 -2.03
N VAL A 9 9.13 -4.93 -1.59
CA VAL A 9 7.69 -4.92 -1.88
C VAL A 9 6.88 -5.18 -0.62
N CYS A 10 7.28 -4.57 0.50
CA CYS A 10 6.60 -4.67 1.77
C CYS A 10 6.66 -3.33 2.50
N GLY A 11 5.51 -2.70 2.75
CA GLY A 11 5.47 -1.43 3.48
C GLY A 11 6.15 -1.47 4.86
N GLY A 12 6.18 -2.65 5.50
CA GLY A 12 6.94 -2.85 6.74
C GLY A 12 8.47 -2.77 6.55
N HIS A 13 8.99 -3.24 5.42
CA HIS A 13 10.40 -3.07 5.08
C HIS A 13 10.71 -1.62 4.73
N THR A 14 9.86 -0.95 3.92
CA THR A 14 9.97 0.49 3.67
C THR A 14 10.05 1.26 5.00
N HIS A 15 9.13 0.97 5.92
CA HIS A 15 9.09 1.60 7.24
C HIS A 15 10.37 1.34 8.03
N ALA A 16 10.87 0.10 8.06
CA ALA A 16 12.10 -0.25 8.76
C ALA A 16 13.32 0.47 8.16
N ILE A 17 13.45 0.50 6.82
CA ILE A 17 14.55 1.16 6.12
C ILE A 17 14.65 2.63 6.54
N PHE A 18 13.54 3.38 6.46
CA PHE A 18 13.53 4.79 6.84
C PHE A 18 13.66 4.99 8.36
N LYS A 19 12.99 4.17 9.17
CA LYS A 19 13.02 4.29 10.63
C LYS A 19 14.42 4.10 11.20
N PHE A 20 15.18 3.16 10.65
CA PHE A 20 16.55 2.87 11.07
C PHE A 20 17.61 3.57 10.21
N GLY A 21 17.20 4.35 9.20
CA GLY A 21 18.10 5.10 8.33
C GLY A 21 19.04 4.22 7.50
N LEU A 22 18.61 3.02 7.13
CA LEU A 22 19.45 2.06 6.39
C LEU A 22 19.89 2.60 5.03
N ASP A 23 19.05 3.43 4.40
CA ASP A 23 19.34 4.18 3.18
C ASP A 23 20.52 5.16 3.33
N ARG A 24 20.84 5.57 4.56
CA ARG A 24 21.95 6.48 4.88
C ARG A 24 23.15 5.79 5.52
N LEU A 25 22.93 4.63 6.14
CA LEU A 25 23.97 3.85 6.82
C LEU A 25 24.75 2.96 5.86
N LEU A 26 24.15 2.55 4.75
CA LEU A 26 24.78 1.71 3.75
C LEU A 26 25.63 2.54 2.76
N PRO A 27 26.60 1.90 2.09
CA PRO A 27 27.39 2.55 1.05
C PRO A 27 26.52 3.12 -0.08
N GLN A 28 26.95 4.22 -0.70
CA GLN A 28 26.21 4.90 -1.78
C GLN A 28 26.06 4.05 -3.05
N GLU A 29 26.84 2.97 -3.15
CA GLU A 29 26.72 1.95 -4.18
C GLU A 29 25.49 1.05 -4.01
N ILE A 30 24.75 1.14 -2.90
CA ILE A 30 23.51 0.41 -2.65
C ILE A 30 22.34 1.39 -2.64
N GLU A 31 21.35 1.14 -3.50
CA GLU A 31 20.13 1.94 -3.59
C GLU A 31 18.91 1.05 -3.29
N PHE A 32 18.01 1.52 -2.42
CA PHE A 32 16.73 0.88 -2.18
C PHE A 32 15.68 1.39 -3.15
N VAL A 33 14.97 0.46 -3.80
CA VAL A 33 13.81 0.75 -4.64
C VAL A 33 12.54 0.30 -3.90
N HIS A 34 11.64 1.23 -3.64
CA HIS A 34 10.40 0.95 -2.92
C HIS A 34 9.29 0.58 -3.91
N GLY A 35 9.06 -0.71 -4.06
CA GLY A 35 8.03 -1.26 -4.92
C GLY A 35 6.62 -1.19 -4.31
N PRO A 36 5.61 -1.73 -5.01
CA PRO A 36 4.22 -1.72 -4.56
C PRO A 36 3.93 -2.70 -3.39
N GLY A 37 4.49 -2.44 -2.22
CA GLY A 37 4.26 -3.25 -0.99
C GLY A 37 2.99 -2.92 -0.22
N CYS A 38 2.24 -1.93 -0.72
CA CYS A 38 0.91 -1.43 -0.37
C CYS A 38 -0.31 -2.26 -0.82
N PRO A 39 -0.84 -3.33 -0.15
CA PRO A 39 -1.98 -4.06 -0.72
C PRO A 39 -3.24 -3.18 -0.88
N VAL A 40 -3.46 -2.23 0.04
CA VAL A 40 -4.56 -1.25 -0.05
C VAL A 40 -4.26 -0.19 -1.12
N CYS A 41 -3.00 0.24 -1.22
CA CYS A 41 -2.54 1.26 -2.15
C CYS A 41 -2.67 0.86 -3.63
N VAL A 42 -2.65 -0.44 -3.92
CA VAL A 42 -2.78 -1.00 -5.28
C VAL A 42 -4.14 -1.65 -5.53
N LEU A 43 -5.10 -1.43 -4.65
CA LEU A 43 -6.42 -2.03 -4.78
C LEU A 43 -7.12 -1.46 -6.04
N PRO A 44 -7.61 -2.31 -6.96
CA PRO A 44 -8.29 -1.80 -8.16
C PRO A 44 -9.56 -1.04 -7.81
N MET A 45 -9.80 0.10 -8.46
CA MET A 45 -11.01 0.93 -8.23
C MET A 45 -12.31 0.12 -8.38
N GLY A 46 -12.40 -0.77 -9.37
CA GLY A 46 -13.59 -1.62 -9.54
C GLY A 46 -13.86 -2.58 -8.36
N ARG A 47 -12.84 -2.92 -7.57
CA ARG A 47 -13.02 -3.71 -6.35
C ARG A 47 -13.59 -2.86 -5.21
N ILE A 48 -13.20 -1.59 -5.12
CA ILE A 48 -13.79 -0.64 -4.18
C ILE A 48 -15.28 -0.46 -4.46
N ASP A 49 -15.63 -0.25 -5.73
CA ASP A 49 -17.04 -0.09 -6.14
C ASP A 49 -17.88 -1.33 -5.79
N ALA A 50 -17.37 -2.53 -6.05
CA ALA A 50 -18.05 -3.78 -5.67
C ALA A 50 -18.23 -3.93 -4.15
N CYS A 51 -17.25 -3.50 -3.35
CA CYS A 51 -17.37 -3.49 -1.89
C CYS A 51 -18.46 -2.51 -1.43
N LEU A 52 -18.54 -1.32 -2.03
CA LEU A 52 -19.57 -0.32 -1.72
C LEU A 52 -20.98 -0.83 -2.05
N GLU A 53 -21.14 -1.50 -3.19
CA GLU A 53 -22.42 -2.12 -3.58
C GLU A 53 -22.87 -3.22 -2.62
N ILE A 54 -21.93 -3.99 -2.07
CA ILE A 54 -22.21 -5.01 -1.05
C ILE A 54 -22.57 -4.34 0.28
N ALA A 55 -21.82 -3.33 0.69
CA ALA A 55 -22.02 -2.60 1.95
C ALA A 55 -23.34 -1.81 1.99
N ALA A 56 -23.87 -1.39 0.85
CA ALA A 56 -25.13 -0.65 0.76
C ALA A 56 -26.40 -1.52 0.95
N ARG A 57 -26.27 -2.85 1.07
CA ARG A 57 -27.41 -3.75 1.21
C ARG A 57 -27.97 -3.73 2.64
N PRO A 58 -29.30 -3.58 2.84
CA PRO A 58 -29.89 -3.40 4.18
C PRO A 58 -29.56 -4.48 5.22
N GLU A 59 -29.31 -5.71 4.77
CA GLU A 59 -29.05 -6.89 5.60
C GLU A 59 -27.56 -7.27 5.73
N VAL A 60 -26.64 -6.43 5.23
CA VAL A 60 -25.20 -6.71 5.23
C VAL A 60 -24.47 -5.91 6.30
N ILE A 61 -23.69 -6.61 7.12
CA ILE A 61 -22.62 -6.00 7.93
C ILE A 61 -21.32 -6.18 7.14
N PHE A 62 -20.82 -5.10 6.56
CA PHE A 62 -19.57 -5.11 5.80
C PHE A 62 -18.38 -4.76 6.71
N CYS A 63 -17.36 -5.62 6.71
CA CYS A 63 -16.15 -5.44 7.50
C CYS A 63 -14.94 -5.22 6.58
N THR A 64 -14.14 -4.21 6.88
CA THR A 64 -12.90 -3.90 6.15
C THR A 64 -11.86 -3.32 7.10
N PHE A 65 -10.61 -3.23 6.64
CA PHE A 65 -9.57 -2.51 7.38
C PHE A 65 -9.81 -1.00 7.30
N GLY A 66 -9.44 -0.28 8.37
CA GLY A 66 -9.71 1.16 8.47
C GLY A 66 -8.92 2.03 7.49
N ASP A 67 -7.78 1.55 6.99
CA ASP A 67 -7.02 2.19 5.92
C ASP A 67 -7.73 2.07 4.56
N ALA A 68 -8.36 0.92 4.30
CA ALA A 68 -9.13 0.68 3.10
C ALA A 68 -10.39 1.57 3.00
N MET A 69 -11.00 1.96 4.13
CA MET A 69 -12.12 2.92 4.16
C MET A 69 -11.80 4.28 3.53
N ARG A 70 -10.51 4.64 3.44
CA ARG A 70 -10.10 5.93 2.89
C ARG A 70 -9.82 5.88 1.39
N VAL A 71 -9.91 4.70 0.77
CA VAL A 71 -9.63 4.53 -0.66
C VAL A 71 -10.83 5.01 -1.48
N PRO A 72 -10.64 5.92 -2.45
CA PRO A 72 -11.73 6.45 -3.25
C PRO A 72 -12.23 5.42 -4.28
N GLY A 73 -13.55 5.27 -4.37
CA GLY A 73 -14.27 4.65 -5.48
C GLY A 73 -14.96 5.71 -6.36
N ARG A 74 -15.82 5.26 -7.27
CA ARG A 74 -16.54 6.16 -8.21
C ARG A 74 -17.56 7.07 -7.53
N HIS A 75 -18.21 6.59 -6.47
CA HIS A 75 -19.37 7.26 -5.86
C HIS A 75 -19.13 7.64 -4.38
N GLY A 76 -17.91 7.47 -3.88
CA GLY A 76 -17.55 7.66 -2.48
C GLY A 76 -16.35 6.82 -2.08
N SER A 77 -15.94 6.88 -0.82
CA SER A 77 -14.98 5.94 -0.22
C SER A 77 -15.72 4.85 0.57
N MET A 78 -15.03 3.74 0.89
CA MET A 78 -15.58 2.64 1.71
C MET A 78 -15.91 3.04 3.15
#